data_AF-A0AAV2A5N9-F1
#
_entry.id   AF-A0AAV2A5N9-F1
#
_cell.length_a   1.000
_cell.length_b   1.000
_cell.length_c   1.000
_cell.angle_alpha   90.00
_cell.angle_beta   90.00
_cell.angle_gamma   90.00
#
_symmetry.space_group_name_H-M   'P 1'
#
loop_
_entity.id
_entity.type
_entity.pdbx_description
1 polymer ?
#
loop_
_entity_poly.entity_id
_entity_poly.type
_entity_poly.pdbx_seq_one_letter_code
_entity_poly.pdbx_strand_id
1 'polypeptide(L)'
;MKFLLFISLLSFGKTFAQSQLCELNPTFFCSTEINLFLQSIPEDENSFVQLCELFIKYFRCMTTFATKCDISEDSRLYKYIPDLRSFASDLCYESSFLRRDYLRSVKCYKNAMPEIRLCQAKYDTNHDSYFSFYEVTDPKKIDDICKKHETNVGCISEEIRMKCGEEARRVFLRLIQFSKYLLVTCPRDTGDD
;
A
#
# COMPACT_ATOMS: atom_id res chain seq x y z
N MET A 1 -11.62 -52.28 -2.39
CA MET A 1 -10.92 -51.60 -3.51
C MET A 1 -11.57 -50.31 -4.00
N LYS A 2 -12.90 -50.15 -4.01
CA LYS A 2 -13.55 -48.91 -4.51
C LYS A 2 -13.34 -47.66 -3.62
N PHE A 3 -13.11 -47.82 -2.31
CA PHE A 3 -12.86 -46.71 -1.37
C PHE A 3 -11.44 -46.10 -1.49
N LEU A 4 -10.45 -46.88 -1.94
CA LEU A 4 -9.06 -46.40 -2.07
C LEU A 4 -8.85 -45.47 -3.27
N LEU A 5 -9.67 -45.60 -4.32
CA LEU A 5 -9.66 -44.72 -5.49
C LEU A 5 -10.23 -43.31 -5.20
N PHE A 6 -11.12 -43.18 -4.22
CA PHE A 6 -11.70 -41.88 -3.84
C PHE A 6 -10.74 -41.02 -3.00
N ILE A 7 -9.89 -41.65 -2.19
CA ILE A 7 -8.91 -40.96 -1.33
C ILE A 7 -7.73 -40.43 -2.16
N SER A 8 -7.31 -41.16 -3.21
CA SER A 8 -6.25 -40.70 -4.11
C SER A 8 -6.70 -39.50 -4.96
N LEU A 9 -7.95 -39.45 -5.44
CA LEU A 9 -8.46 -38.28 -6.19
C LEU A 9 -8.58 -37.00 -5.35
N LEU A 10 -8.88 -37.10 -4.05
CA LEU A 10 -8.95 -35.93 -3.14
C LEU A 10 -7.56 -35.36 -2.79
N SER A 11 -6.49 -36.13 -2.99
CA SER A 11 -5.12 -35.72 -2.67
C SER A 11 -4.47 -34.90 -3.79
N PHE A 12 -4.89 -35.09 -5.05
CA PHE A 12 -4.40 -34.33 -6.21
C PHE A 12 -5.13 -33.01 -6.46
N GLY A 13 -6.35 -32.84 -5.93
CA GLY A 13 -7.13 -31.61 -6.12
C GLY A 13 -6.56 -30.39 -5.39
N LYS A 14 -5.89 -30.59 -4.24
CA LYS A 14 -5.31 -29.49 -3.45
C LYS A 14 -4.08 -28.87 -4.12
N THR A 15 -3.22 -29.68 -4.73
CA THR A 15 -1.98 -29.23 -5.37
C THR A 15 -2.23 -28.44 -6.65
N PHE A 16 -3.23 -28.81 -7.44
CA PHE A 16 -3.53 -28.13 -8.72
C PHE A 16 -4.23 -26.77 -8.54
N ALA A 17 -5.11 -26.64 -7.55
CA ALA A 17 -5.75 -25.35 -7.24
C ALA A 17 -4.78 -24.36 -6.58
N GLN A 18 -3.81 -24.85 -5.82
CA GLN A 18 -2.80 -24.01 -5.17
C GLN A 18 -1.78 -23.44 -6.16
N SER A 19 -1.36 -24.22 -7.18
CA SER A 19 -0.41 -23.73 -8.19
C SER A 19 -0.98 -22.58 -9.03
N GLN A 20 -2.26 -22.66 -9.44
CA GLN A 20 -2.91 -21.60 -10.23
C GLN A 20 -3.09 -20.30 -9.45
N LEU A 21 -3.31 -20.36 -8.13
CA LEU A 21 -3.44 -19.17 -7.29
C LEU A 21 -2.13 -18.38 -7.26
N CYS A 22 -0.99 -19.06 -7.10
CA CYS A 22 0.32 -18.43 -6.92
C CYS A 22 0.88 -17.77 -8.19
N GLU A 23 0.29 -18.06 -9.35
CA GLU A 23 0.58 -17.39 -10.61
C GLU A 23 -0.17 -16.05 -10.78
N LEU A 24 -1.17 -15.77 -9.93
CA LEU A 24 -1.95 -14.53 -9.99
C LEU A 24 -1.22 -13.38 -9.29
N ASN A 25 -1.42 -12.16 -9.79
CA ASN A 25 -0.96 -10.95 -9.11
C ASN A 25 -1.84 -10.68 -7.87
N PRO A 26 -1.31 -10.82 -6.64
CA PRO A 26 -2.06 -10.66 -5.40
C PRO A 26 -2.50 -9.22 -5.16
N THR A 27 -1.74 -8.25 -5.66
CA THR A 27 -2.13 -6.84 -5.58
C THR A 27 -3.46 -6.61 -6.28
N PHE A 28 -3.72 -7.25 -7.44
CA PHE A 28 -4.96 -7.04 -8.19
C PHE A 28 -6.20 -7.55 -7.43
N PHE A 29 -6.18 -8.81 -6.97
CA PHE A 29 -7.38 -9.38 -6.32
C PHE A 29 -7.51 -8.99 -4.84
N CYS A 30 -6.40 -8.75 -4.12
CA CYS A 30 -6.49 -8.27 -2.74
C CYS A 30 -6.97 -6.80 -2.67
N SER A 31 -6.70 -5.98 -3.70
CA SER A 31 -7.06 -4.55 -3.71
C SER A 31 -8.42 -4.24 -4.33
N THR A 32 -9.18 -5.24 -4.81
CA THR A 32 -10.42 -4.99 -5.57
C THR A 32 -11.42 -4.11 -4.81
N GLU A 33 -11.65 -4.39 -3.52
CA GLU A 33 -12.54 -3.56 -2.68
C GLU A 33 -11.90 -2.20 -2.31
N ILE A 34 -10.57 -2.17 -2.14
CA ILE A 34 -9.83 -0.95 -1.77
C ILE A 34 -9.79 0.07 -2.90
N ASN A 35 -9.56 -0.36 -4.15
CA ASN A 35 -9.36 0.56 -5.27
C ASN A 35 -10.59 1.42 -5.53
N LEU A 36 -11.78 0.88 -5.31
CA LEU A 36 -13.02 1.63 -5.39
C LEU A 36 -13.10 2.70 -4.30
N PHE A 37 -12.54 2.42 -3.12
CA PHE A 37 -12.51 3.35 -1.99
C PHE A 37 -11.40 4.41 -2.12
N LEU A 38 -10.22 4.06 -2.66
CA LEU A 38 -9.10 4.99 -2.82
C LEU A 38 -9.35 6.10 -3.85
N GLN A 39 -10.41 5.99 -4.67
CA GLN A 39 -10.81 7.06 -5.58
C GLN A 39 -11.38 8.29 -4.84
N SER A 40 -11.77 8.15 -3.57
CA SER A 40 -12.23 9.23 -2.70
C SER A 40 -11.54 9.21 -1.33
N ILE A 41 -11.15 10.39 -0.82
CA ILE A 41 -10.72 10.52 0.57
C ILE A 41 -11.96 10.37 1.47
N PRO A 42 -11.94 9.53 2.52
CA PRO A 42 -13.06 9.43 3.47
C PRO A 42 -13.33 10.79 4.11
N GLU A 43 -14.60 11.20 4.11
CA GLU A 43 -15.00 12.57 4.45
C GLU A 43 -15.30 12.76 5.94
N ASP A 44 -15.53 11.64 6.63
CA ASP A 44 -16.04 11.57 7.97
C ASP A 44 -15.51 10.32 8.68
N GLU A 45 -15.77 10.24 9.98
CA GLU A 45 -15.29 9.14 10.80
C GLU A 45 -15.83 7.77 10.38
N ASN A 46 -17.08 7.68 9.93
CA ASN A 46 -17.67 6.41 9.52
C ASN A 46 -17.04 5.91 8.22
N SER A 47 -16.87 6.79 7.23
CA SER A 47 -16.17 6.43 5.99
C SER A 47 -14.71 6.06 6.26
N PHE A 48 -14.05 6.71 7.22
CA PHE A 48 -12.71 6.34 7.63
C PHE A 48 -12.64 4.95 8.30
N VAL A 49 -13.60 4.61 9.17
CA VAL A 49 -13.70 3.27 9.78
C VAL A 49 -13.91 2.20 8.71
N GLN A 50 -14.72 2.46 7.68
CA GLN A 50 -14.88 1.53 6.56
C GLN A 50 -13.58 1.32 5.79
N LEU A 51 -12.83 2.40 5.50
CA LEU A 51 -11.51 2.29 4.88
C LEU A 51 -10.57 1.41 5.70
N CYS A 52 -10.62 1.55 7.02
CA CYS A 52 -9.82 0.77 7.95
C CYS A 52 -10.12 -0.73 7.89
N GLU A 53 -11.38 -1.12 7.80
CA GLU A 53 -11.76 -2.52 7.60
C GLU A 53 -11.21 -3.06 6.27
N LEU A 54 -11.25 -2.26 5.21
CA LEU A 54 -10.71 -2.64 3.90
C LEU A 54 -9.19 -2.83 3.95
N PHE A 55 -8.45 -1.94 4.61
CA PHE A 55 -7.00 -2.13 4.80
C PHE A 55 -6.68 -3.42 5.56
N ILE A 56 -7.40 -3.72 6.64
CA ILE A 56 -7.21 -4.94 7.41
C ILE A 56 -7.46 -6.18 6.54
N LYS A 57 -8.52 -6.17 5.73
CA LYS A 57 -8.82 -7.25 4.77
C LYS A 57 -7.70 -7.42 3.74
N TYR A 58 -7.21 -6.32 3.16
CA TYR A 58 -6.11 -6.34 2.19
C TYR A 58 -4.83 -6.94 2.76
N PHE A 59 -4.36 -6.45 3.91
CA PHE A 59 -3.12 -6.99 4.49
C PHE A 59 -3.27 -8.44 4.92
N ARG A 60 -4.46 -8.85 5.37
CA ARG A 60 -4.76 -10.27 5.64
C ARG A 60 -4.70 -11.11 4.36
N CYS A 61 -5.25 -10.60 3.26
CA CYS A 61 -5.22 -11.26 1.95
C CYS A 61 -3.77 -11.43 1.46
N MET A 62 -2.98 -10.35 1.47
CA MET A 62 -1.57 -10.37 1.07
C MET A 62 -0.73 -11.33 1.94
N THR A 63 -0.89 -11.29 3.26
CA THR A 63 -0.17 -12.19 4.19
C THR A 63 -0.55 -13.66 3.94
N THR A 64 -1.84 -13.94 3.76
CA THR A 64 -2.31 -15.32 3.50
C THR A 64 -1.77 -15.85 2.18
N PHE A 65 -1.70 -15.00 1.16
CA PHE A 65 -1.12 -15.35 -0.13
C PHE A 65 0.38 -15.66 0.00
N ALA A 66 1.13 -14.79 0.67
CA ALA A 66 2.57 -14.99 0.94
C ALA A 66 2.84 -16.37 1.55
N THR A 67 2.10 -16.69 2.64
CA THR A 67 2.25 -17.96 3.35
C THR A 67 1.83 -19.17 2.50
N LYS A 68 0.76 -19.06 1.72
CA LYS A 68 0.28 -20.18 0.89
C LYS A 68 1.15 -20.46 -0.34
N CYS A 69 1.81 -19.43 -0.86
CA CYS A 69 2.62 -19.50 -2.05
C CYS A 69 4.12 -19.58 -1.77
N ASP A 70 4.50 -19.72 -0.49
CA ASP A 70 5.89 -19.80 -0.03
C ASP A 70 6.76 -18.66 -0.59
N ILE A 71 6.18 -17.46 -0.63
CA ILE A 71 6.88 -16.28 -1.16
C ILE A 71 7.85 -15.79 -0.09
N SER A 72 9.14 -15.77 -0.43
CA SER A 72 10.18 -15.32 0.49
C SER A 72 10.00 -13.85 0.86
N GLU A 73 10.42 -13.53 2.09
CA GLU A 73 10.49 -12.16 2.59
C GLU A 73 11.47 -11.28 1.80
N ASP A 74 12.36 -11.89 0.99
CA ASP A 74 13.28 -11.18 0.09
C ASP A 74 12.54 -10.42 -1.00
N SER A 75 11.31 -10.83 -1.33
CA SER A 75 10.49 -10.05 -2.25
C SER A 75 10.12 -8.71 -1.61
N ARG A 76 10.58 -7.61 -2.21
CA ARG A 76 10.46 -6.24 -1.67
C ARG A 76 9.05 -5.87 -1.20
N LEU A 77 8.02 -6.30 -1.92
CA LEU A 77 6.63 -6.06 -1.54
C LEU A 77 6.29 -6.71 -0.18
N TYR A 78 6.76 -7.92 0.06
CA TYR A 78 6.47 -8.68 1.27
C TYR A 78 7.35 -8.28 2.45
N LYS A 79 8.60 -7.84 2.19
CA LYS A 79 9.47 -7.23 3.20
C LYS A 79 8.77 -6.11 3.98
N TYR A 80 7.97 -5.28 3.31
CA TYR A 80 7.33 -4.10 3.91
C TYR A 80 5.84 -4.28 4.27
N ILE A 81 5.23 -5.43 3.97
CA ILE A 81 3.84 -5.70 4.37
C ILE A 81 3.63 -5.59 5.90
N PRO A 82 4.51 -6.11 6.77
CA PRO A 82 4.37 -5.95 8.21
C PRO A 82 4.34 -4.48 8.65
N ASP A 83 5.20 -3.65 8.06
CA ASP A 83 5.28 -2.22 8.34
C ASP A 83 4.01 -1.48 7.89
N LEU A 84 3.55 -1.73 6.67
CA LEU A 84 2.33 -1.14 6.14
C LEU A 84 1.09 -1.57 6.95
N ARG A 85 1.06 -2.81 7.41
CA ARG A 85 0.02 -3.32 8.31
C ARG A 85 0.06 -2.60 9.66
N SER A 86 1.25 -2.40 10.23
CA SER A 86 1.41 -1.65 11.48
C SER A 86 0.93 -0.21 11.33
N PHE A 87 1.34 0.46 10.26
CA PHE A 87 0.86 1.80 9.92
C PHE A 87 -0.66 1.86 9.80
N ALA A 88 -1.26 0.93 9.05
CA ALA A 88 -2.71 0.88 8.92
C ALA A 88 -3.39 0.63 10.26
N SER A 89 -2.86 -0.26 11.10
CA SER A 89 -3.36 -0.51 12.45
C SER A 89 -3.32 0.76 13.31
N ASP A 90 -2.20 1.48 13.30
CA ASP A 90 -2.05 2.73 14.04
C ASP A 90 -2.99 3.81 13.51
N LEU A 91 -3.08 3.97 12.19
CA LEU A 91 -3.98 4.93 11.57
C LEU A 91 -5.46 4.62 11.86
N CYS A 92 -5.81 3.34 12.03
CA CYS A 92 -7.18 2.89 12.23
C CYS A 92 -7.60 2.78 13.69
N TYR A 93 -6.65 2.66 14.62
CA TYR A 93 -6.95 2.56 16.04
C TYR A 93 -7.54 3.87 16.58
N GLU A 94 -8.72 3.78 17.22
CA GLU A 94 -9.52 4.95 17.65
C GLU A 94 -8.74 5.94 18.52
N SER A 95 -7.93 5.44 19.44
CA SER A 95 -7.18 6.31 20.37
C SER A 95 -5.78 6.68 19.87
N SER A 96 -5.43 6.37 18.61
CA SER A 96 -4.12 6.73 18.09
C SER A 96 -4.01 8.25 17.85
N PHE A 97 -2.82 8.80 18.10
CA PHE A 97 -2.54 10.19 17.75
C PHE A 97 -2.63 10.40 16.23
N LEU A 98 -2.25 9.39 15.44
CA LEU A 98 -2.19 9.46 13.99
C LEU A 98 -3.58 9.60 13.37
N ARG A 99 -4.56 8.81 13.84
CA ARG A 99 -5.97 8.92 13.45
C ARG A 99 -6.52 10.30 13.75
N ARG A 100 -6.34 10.76 15.00
CA ARG A 100 -6.86 12.04 15.47
C ARG A 100 -6.28 13.23 14.69
N ASP A 101 -4.99 13.19 14.36
CA ASP A 101 -4.34 14.24 13.57
C ASP A 101 -4.83 14.22 12.11
N TYR A 102 -4.97 13.03 11.52
CA TYR A 102 -5.54 12.86 10.19
C TYR A 102 -6.98 13.38 10.09
N LEU A 103 -7.87 12.97 11.01
CA LEU A 103 -9.28 13.37 11.00
C LEU A 103 -9.49 14.88 11.15
N ARG A 104 -8.56 15.59 11.81
CA ARG A 104 -8.58 17.07 11.86
C ARG A 104 -8.30 17.72 10.50
N SER A 105 -7.52 17.06 9.65
CA SER A 105 -7.03 17.62 8.38
C SER A 105 -7.79 17.09 7.15
N VAL A 106 -8.46 15.95 7.27
CA VAL A 106 -9.03 15.17 6.14
C VAL A 106 -10.00 15.96 5.27
N LYS A 107 -10.89 16.74 5.89
CA LYS A 107 -11.83 17.59 5.16
C LYS A 107 -11.13 18.63 4.28
N CYS A 108 -10.01 19.17 4.75
CA CYS A 108 -9.22 20.10 3.96
C CYS A 108 -8.44 19.40 2.85
N TYR A 109 -7.82 18.23 3.15
CA TYR A 109 -7.13 17.43 2.12
C TYR A 109 -8.04 17.10 0.94
N LYS A 110 -9.31 16.78 1.22
CA LYS A 110 -10.32 16.56 0.17
C LYS A 110 -10.50 17.79 -0.71
N ASN A 111 -10.62 18.98 -0.13
CA ASN A 111 -10.81 20.21 -0.89
C ASN A 111 -9.56 20.59 -1.70
N ALA A 112 -8.37 20.24 -1.23
CA ALA A 112 -7.10 20.40 -1.94
C ALA A 112 -6.83 19.28 -2.97
N MET A 113 -7.69 18.25 -3.04
CA MET A 113 -7.47 17.09 -3.90
C MET A 113 -7.31 17.42 -5.40
N PRO A 114 -8.05 18.38 -6.00
CA PRO A 114 -7.84 18.74 -7.40
C PRO A 114 -6.40 19.17 -7.68
N GLU A 115 -5.80 19.99 -6.82
CA GLU A 115 -4.41 20.45 -6.94
C GLU A 115 -3.41 19.35 -6.60
N ILE A 116 -3.68 18.56 -5.56
CA ILE A 116 -2.87 17.37 -5.20
C ILE A 116 -2.79 16.40 -6.38
N ARG A 117 -3.89 16.19 -7.12
CA ARG A 117 -3.92 15.32 -8.31
C ARG A 117 -3.03 15.84 -9.44
N LEU A 118 -2.81 17.16 -9.54
CA LEU A 118 -1.87 17.71 -10.51
C LEU A 118 -0.43 17.35 -10.16
N CYS A 119 -0.06 17.38 -8.87
CA CYS A 119 1.23 16.86 -8.40
C CYS A 119 1.38 15.37 -8.75
N GLN A 120 0.36 14.56 -8.42
CA GLN A 120 0.38 13.12 -8.70
C GLN A 120 0.53 12.85 -10.20
N ALA A 121 -0.22 13.53 -11.06
CA ALA A 121 -0.13 13.35 -12.52
C ALA A 121 1.22 13.80 -13.09
N LYS A 122 1.80 14.88 -12.57
CA LYS A 122 3.09 15.42 -13.03
C LYS A 122 4.25 14.49 -12.70
N TYR A 123 4.20 13.88 -11.52
CA TYR A 123 5.23 12.98 -11.04
C TYR A 123 4.78 11.52 -11.09
N ASP A 124 3.79 11.21 -11.93
CA ASP A 124 3.24 9.86 -12.00
C ASP A 124 4.33 8.92 -12.47
N THR A 125 4.47 7.91 -11.66
CA THR A 125 5.41 6.83 -11.77
C THR A 125 4.55 5.64 -12.07
N ASN A 126 4.30 5.35 -13.36
CA ASN A 126 3.41 4.27 -13.85
C ASN A 126 3.29 3.13 -12.82
N HIS A 127 2.24 3.18 -11.99
CA HIS A 127 2.17 2.48 -10.70
C HIS A 127 2.40 0.97 -10.84
N ASP A 128 2.05 0.43 -12.01
CA ASP A 128 2.18 -0.97 -12.40
C ASP A 128 3.64 -1.44 -12.53
N SER A 129 4.60 -0.55 -12.82
CA SER A 129 6.02 -0.95 -12.91
C SER A 129 6.70 -1.11 -11.55
N TYR A 130 6.11 -0.54 -10.47
CA TYR A 130 6.72 -0.49 -9.14
C TYR A 130 6.37 -1.68 -8.26
N PHE A 131 5.12 -2.13 -8.39
CA PHE A 131 4.64 -3.37 -7.81
C PHE A 131 4.77 -4.54 -8.77
N SER A 132 5.37 -4.32 -9.95
CA SER A 132 5.80 -5.40 -10.81
C SER A 132 6.82 -6.24 -10.03
N PHE A 133 6.63 -7.55 -10.04
CA PHE A 133 7.52 -8.53 -9.43
C PHE A 133 8.98 -8.44 -9.91
N TYR A 134 9.23 -7.73 -11.02
CA TYR A 134 10.57 -7.53 -11.56
C TYR A 134 11.26 -6.38 -10.83
N GLU A 135 12.28 -6.73 -10.04
CA GLU A 135 13.11 -5.76 -9.34
C GLU A 135 13.84 -4.87 -10.36
N VAL A 136 13.63 -3.55 -10.24
CA VAL A 136 14.47 -2.58 -10.94
C VAL A 136 15.86 -2.61 -10.29
N THR A 137 16.87 -3.05 -11.04
CA THR A 137 18.25 -3.19 -10.58
C THR A 137 19.21 -2.13 -11.13
N ASP A 138 18.79 -1.38 -12.16
CA ASP A 138 19.59 -0.29 -12.73
C ASP A 138 19.64 0.90 -11.76
N PRO A 139 20.82 1.26 -11.21
CA PRO A 139 20.95 2.32 -10.22
C PRO A 139 20.44 3.68 -10.70
N LYS A 140 20.60 3.98 -11.99
CA LYS A 140 20.12 5.25 -12.56
C LYS A 140 18.60 5.32 -12.56
N LYS A 141 17.95 4.21 -12.94
CA LYS A 141 16.49 4.12 -12.86
C LYS A 141 16.00 4.20 -11.42
N ILE A 142 16.67 3.54 -10.48
CA ILE A 142 16.36 3.65 -9.05
C ILE A 142 16.44 5.10 -8.58
N ASP A 143 17.49 5.85 -8.93
CA ASP A 143 17.60 7.26 -8.52
C ASP A 143 16.51 8.14 -9.16
N ASP A 144 16.23 7.96 -10.46
CA ASP A 144 15.15 8.67 -11.15
C ASP A 144 13.77 8.40 -10.50
N ILE A 145 13.52 7.15 -10.14
CA ILE A 145 12.35 6.68 -9.37
C ILE A 145 12.25 7.44 -8.04
N CYS A 146 13.33 7.38 -7.25
CA CYS A 146 13.39 7.98 -5.93
C CYS A 146 13.11 9.47 -6.00
N LYS A 147 13.79 10.17 -6.92
CA LYS A 147 13.63 11.59 -7.14
C LYS A 147 12.20 11.96 -7.51
N LYS A 148 11.52 11.16 -8.33
CA LYS A 148 10.11 11.38 -8.66
C LYS A 148 9.20 11.27 -7.43
N HIS A 149 9.35 10.23 -6.62
CA HIS A 149 8.54 10.06 -5.41
C HIS A 149 8.81 11.17 -4.37
N GLU A 150 10.08 11.51 -4.13
CA GLU A 150 10.46 12.61 -3.25
C GLU A 150 9.86 13.94 -3.73
N THR A 151 9.96 14.22 -5.04
CA THR A 151 9.40 15.45 -5.62
C THR A 151 7.87 15.45 -5.57
N ASN A 152 7.22 14.30 -5.77
CA ASN A 152 5.77 14.16 -5.63
C ASN A 152 5.32 14.47 -4.20
N VAL A 153 5.95 13.86 -3.19
CA VAL A 153 5.67 14.15 -1.77
C VAL A 153 5.89 15.62 -1.46
N GLY A 154 6.98 16.21 -1.96
CA GLY A 154 7.26 17.64 -1.81
C GLY A 154 6.15 18.51 -2.38
N CYS A 155 5.75 18.26 -3.63
CA CYS A 155 4.66 18.97 -4.30
C CYS A 155 3.34 18.86 -3.54
N ILE A 156 2.91 17.64 -3.18
CA ILE A 156 1.68 17.41 -2.42
C ILE A 156 1.71 18.14 -1.08
N SER A 157 2.84 18.06 -0.36
CA SER A 157 2.98 18.71 0.95
C SER A 157 2.87 20.24 0.86
N GLU A 158 3.32 20.81 -0.25
CA GLU A 158 3.28 22.25 -0.50
C GLU A 158 1.87 22.71 -0.89
N GLU A 159 1.16 21.96 -1.73
CA GLU A 159 -0.26 22.20 -2.01
C GLU A 159 -1.09 22.14 -0.72
N ILE A 160 -0.84 21.13 0.12
CA ILE A 160 -1.48 21.03 1.44
C ILE A 160 -1.13 22.25 2.31
N ARG A 161 0.12 22.72 2.32
CA ARG A 161 0.50 23.91 3.10
C ARG A 161 -0.26 25.14 2.63
N MET A 162 -0.34 25.36 1.31
CA MET A 162 -1.00 26.52 0.72
C MET A 162 -2.50 26.51 0.96
N LYS A 163 -3.15 25.34 0.94
CA LYS A 163 -4.61 25.20 1.06
C LYS A 163 -5.10 24.98 2.48
N CYS A 164 -4.32 24.25 3.29
CA CYS A 164 -4.72 23.73 4.60
C CYS A 164 -3.82 24.20 5.75
N GLY A 165 -2.73 24.91 5.47
CA GLY A 165 -1.82 25.44 6.47
C GLY A 165 -0.73 24.47 6.92
N GLU A 166 0.20 25.00 7.71
CA GLU A 166 1.43 24.30 8.11
C GLU A 166 1.17 23.09 9.04
N GLU A 167 0.12 23.14 9.86
CA GLU A 167 -0.26 22.00 10.70
C GLU A 167 -0.68 20.80 9.85
N ALA A 168 -1.56 21.03 8.87
CA ALA A 168 -2.02 19.99 7.96
C ALA A 168 -0.87 19.41 7.11
N ARG A 169 0.10 20.26 6.70
CA ARG A 169 1.33 19.80 6.03
C ARG A 169 2.14 18.87 6.93
N ARG A 170 2.34 19.24 8.21
CA ARG A 170 3.09 18.40 9.17
C ARG A 170 2.42 17.05 9.40
N VAL A 171 1.09 17.01 9.48
CA VAL A 171 0.33 15.76 9.59
C VAL A 171 0.55 14.89 8.34
N PHE A 172 0.47 15.46 7.14
CA PHE A 172 0.73 14.73 5.90
C PHE A 172 2.14 14.13 5.86
N LEU A 173 3.17 14.93 6.15
CA LEU A 173 4.55 14.45 6.17
C LEU A 173 4.76 13.34 7.20
N ARG A 174 4.07 13.42 8.34
CA ARG A 174 4.07 12.35 9.35
C ARG A 174 3.43 11.08 8.81
N LEU A 175 2.30 11.16 8.10
CA LEU A 175 1.68 9.99 7.46
C LEU A 175 2.63 9.34 6.43
N ILE A 176 3.35 10.13 5.64
CA ILE A 176 4.36 9.64 4.71
C ILE A 176 5.51 8.93 5.43
N GLN A 177 5.97 9.49 6.55
CA GLN A 177 7.03 8.88 7.36
C GLN A 177 6.59 7.56 8.00
N PHE A 178 5.44 7.54 8.68
CA PHE A 178 4.94 6.34 9.39
C PHE A 178 4.52 5.23 8.44
N SER A 179 4.02 5.55 7.24
CA SER A 179 3.75 4.55 6.21
C SER A 179 5.02 3.97 5.56
N LYS A 180 6.19 4.53 5.88
CA LYS A 180 7.47 4.20 5.24
C LYS A 180 7.40 4.32 3.71
N TYR A 181 6.49 5.16 3.18
CA TYR A 181 6.20 5.23 1.74
C TYR A 181 7.46 5.36 0.89
N LEU A 182 8.35 6.30 1.24
CA LEU A 182 9.60 6.49 0.50
C LEU A 182 10.56 5.31 0.64
N LEU A 183 10.59 4.57 1.76
CA LEU A 183 11.43 3.36 1.87
C LEU A 183 10.90 2.23 0.98
N VAL A 184 9.58 2.16 0.77
CA VAL A 184 8.95 1.17 -0.08
C VAL A 184 9.11 1.52 -1.56
N THR A 185 8.94 2.80 -1.92
CA THR A 185 8.91 3.26 -3.32
C THR A 185 10.25 3.75 -3.85
N CYS A 186 11.20 4.08 -2.98
CA CYS A 186 12.57 4.41 -3.32
C CYS A 186 13.51 3.32 -2.79
N PRO A 187 13.81 2.30 -3.62
CA PRO A 187 14.67 1.20 -3.24
C PRO A 187 16.14 1.61 -3.39
N ARG A 188 16.58 2.62 -2.65
CA ARG A 188 18.01 2.77 -2.43
C ARG A 188 18.43 1.57 -1.62
N ASP A 189 19.45 0.84 -2.09
CA ASP A 189 20.14 -0.12 -1.23
C ASP A 189 20.56 0.66 0.01
N THR A 190 19.83 0.43 1.09
CA THR A 190 20.36 0.64 2.41
C THR A 190 21.32 -0.52 2.53
N GLY A 191 22.57 -0.30 2.12
CA GLY A 191 23.63 -1.18 2.56
C GLY A 191 23.48 -1.25 4.07
N ASP A 192 23.05 -2.41 4.57
CA ASP A 192 23.06 -2.69 5.99
C ASP A 192 24.52 -2.58 6.42
N ASP A 193 24.84 -1.47 7.08
CA ASP A 193 25.94 -1.35 8.04
C ASP A 193 25.45 -1.80 9.42
#